data_AF-A0A965DMF7-F1
#
_entry.id   AF-A0A965DMF7-F1
#
_cell.length_a   1.000
_cell.length_b   1.000
_cell.length_c   1.000
_cell.angle_alpha   90.00
_cell.angle_beta   90.00
_cell.angle_gamma   90.00
#
_symmetry.space_group_name_H-M   'P 1'
#
loop_
_entity.id
_entity.type
_entity.pdbx_description
1 polymer ?
#
loop_
_entity_poly.entity_id
_entity_poly.type
_entity_poly.pdbx_seq_one_letter_code
_entity_poly.pdbx_strand_id
1 'polypeptide(L)'
;METEKKTCADLVEQKMWDRSADLERINDIIGDDDSSDDDVENALSELNDYALEISSFRIIKILLSTGGPGDWLELKVDNDGDVCGLTYHYQDWFDHAQIKVPANSYLWDYA
;
A
#
# COMPACT_ATOMS: atom_id res chain seq x y z
N MET A 1 9.31 -13.85 34.74
CA MET A 1 9.95 -13.05 33.69
C MET A 1 8.82 -12.44 32.91
N GLU A 2 8.55 -11.15 33.08
CA GLU A 2 7.51 -10.47 32.29
C GLU A 2 7.98 -10.37 30.84
N THR A 3 7.13 -10.79 29.91
CA THR A 3 7.42 -10.71 28.48
C THR A 3 7.19 -9.27 28.04
N GLU A 4 8.21 -8.63 27.49
CA GLU A 4 8.10 -7.27 26.98
C GLU A 4 7.08 -7.21 25.84
N LYS A 5 6.13 -6.29 25.94
CA LYS A 5 5.06 -6.14 24.95
C LYS A 5 5.60 -5.41 23.72
N LYS A 6 5.67 -6.12 22.59
CA LYS A 6 6.07 -5.55 21.28
C LYS A 6 5.10 -4.46 20.80
N THR A 7 5.63 -3.43 20.14
CA THR A 7 4.83 -2.40 19.48
C THR A 7 4.37 -2.86 18.09
N CYS A 8 3.45 -2.12 17.45
CA CYS A 8 3.06 -2.41 16.07
C CYS A 8 4.23 -2.24 15.08
N ALA A 9 5.12 -1.26 15.32
CA ALA A 9 6.30 -1.06 14.50
C ALA A 9 7.25 -2.27 14.55
N ASP A 10 7.35 -2.92 15.71
CA ASP A 10 8.14 -4.16 15.88
C ASP A 10 7.49 -5.39 15.25
N LEU A 11 6.19 -5.35 14.94
CA LEU A 11 5.40 -6.49 14.49
C LEU A 11 5.05 -6.46 13.00
N VAL A 12 5.09 -5.29 12.35
CA VAL A 12 4.53 -5.09 11.01
C VAL A 12 5.19 -6.01 9.97
N GLU A 13 6.51 -6.17 10.02
CA GLU A 13 7.25 -7.03 9.09
C GLU A 13 6.88 -8.51 9.29
N GLN A 14 6.83 -8.98 10.54
CA GLN A 14 6.41 -10.35 10.84
C GLN A 14 4.97 -10.59 10.34
N LYS A 15 4.05 -9.65 10.59
CA LYS A 15 2.65 -9.80 10.17
C LYS A 15 2.49 -9.83 8.66
N MET A 16 3.29 -9.04 7.93
CA MET A 16 3.33 -9.10 6.47
C MET A 16 3.77 -10.49 5.99
N TRP A 17 4.83 -11.05 6.58
CA TRP A 17 5.31 -12.39 6.23
C TRP A 17 4.32 -13.50 6.61
N ASP A 18 3.66 -13.39 7.77
CA ASP A 18 2.58 -14.30 8.17
C ASP A 18 1.49 -14.35 7.07
N ARG A 19 1.05 -13.19 6.57
CA ARG A 19 0.06 -13.10 5.48
C ARG A 19 0.57 -13.68 4.16
N SER A 20 1.84 -13.45 3.83
CA SER A 20 2.47 -14.04 2.64
C SER A 20 2.48 -15.56 2.70
N ALA A 21 2.81 -16.14 3.85
CA ALA A 21 2.84 -17.59 4.04
C ALA A 21 1.43 -18.20 3.96
N ASP A 22 0.39 -17.50 4.42
CA ASP A 22 -0.99 -17.95 4.24
C ASP A 22 -1.37 -18.03 2.75
N LEU A 23 -1.02 -17.00 1.97
CA LEU A 23 -1.29 -16.98 0.53
C LEU A 23 -0.45 -18.01 -0.24
N GLU A 24 0.80 -18.23 0.16
CA GLU A 24 1.65 -19.30 -0.39
C GLU A 24 0.98 -20.65 -0.20
N ARG A 25 0.56 -20.98 1.03
CA ARG A 25 -0.15 -22.23 1.32
C ARG A 25 -1.42 -22.40 0.48
N ILE A 26 -2.23 -21.34 0.35
CA ILE A 26 -3.46 -21.39 -0.45
C ILE A 26 -3.12 -21.64 -1.93
N ASN A 27 -2.13 -20.92 -2.45
CA ASN A 27 -1.73 -21.03 -3.85
C ASN A 27 -1.07 -22.38 -4.17
N ASP A 28 -0.32 -22.95 -3.23
CA ASP A 28 0.26 -24.29 -3.36
C ASP A 28 -0.83 -25.34 -3.55
N ILE A 29 -1.93 -25.26 -2.78
CA ILE A 29 -3.08 -26.18 -2.94
C ILE A 29 -3.75 -25.99 -4.30
N ILE A 30 -3.97 -24.74 -4.73
CA ILE A 30 -4.62 -24.43 -6.02
C ILE A 30 -3.77 -24.89 -7.20
N GLY A 31 -2.45 -24.78 -7.09
CA GLY A 31 -1.49 -25.08 -8.16
C GLY A 31 -0.96 -26.51 -8.16
N ASP A 32 -1.31 -27.34 -7.18
CA ASP A 32 -0.84 -28.71 -7.05
C ASP A 32 -1.77 -29.69 -7.79
N ASP A 33 -1.24 -30.33 -8.83
CA ASP A 33 -1.96 -31.31 -9.64
C ASP A 33 -2.38 -32.57 -8.85
N ASP A 34 -1.76 -32.83 -7.69
CA ASP A 34 -2.09 -33.94 -6.79
C ASP A 34 -3.19 -33.59 -5.75
N SER A 35 -3.60 -32.32 -5.66
CA SER A 35 -4.66 -31.89 -4.75
C SER A 35 -6.05 -32.31 -5.24
N SER A 36 -6.95 -32.64 -4.31
CA SER A 36 -8.31 -33.04 -4.68
C SER A 36 -9.15 -31.84 -5.13
N ASP A 37 -10.18 -32.10 -5.95
CA ASP A 37 -11.11 -31.05 -6.40
C ASP A 37 -11.74 -30.28 -5.21
N ASP A 38 -12.07 -31.00 -4.13
CA ASP A 38 -12.62 -30.41 -2.90
C ASP A 38 -11.61 -29.50 -2.19
N ASP A 39 -10.32 -29.88 -2.15
CA ASP A 39 -9.26 -29.07 -1.53
C ASP A 39 -9.03 -27.77 -2.32
N VAL A 40 -9.03 -27.87 -3.65
CA VAL A 40 -8.90 -26.72 -4.55
C VAL A 40 -10.10 -25.79 -4.40
N GLU A 41 -11.33 -26.32 -4.36
CA GLU A 41 -12.54 -25.50 -4.17
C GLU A 41 -12.52 -24.75 -2.82
N ASN A 42 -12.11 -25.43 -1.74
CA ASN A 42 -11.97 -24.80 -0.43
C ASN A 42 -10.89 -23.71 -0.43
N ALA A 43 -9.74 -23.96 -1.06
CA ALA A 43 -8.66 -22.98 -1.17
C ALA A 43 -9.08 -21.74 -1.99
N LEU A 44 -9.83 -21.92 -3.07
CA LEU A 44 -10.40 -20.82 -3.84
C LEU A 44 -11.43 -20.01 -3.04
N SER A 45 -12.26 -20.66 -2.24
CA SER A 45 -13.19 -19.96 -1.34
C SER A 45 -12.44 -19.16 -0.27
N GLU A 46 -11.39 -19.74 0.33
CA GLU A 46 -10.54 -19.05 1.30
C GLU A 46 -9.87 -17.82 0.68
N LEU A 47 -9.36 -17.95 -0.56
CA LEU A 47 -8.75 -16.85 -1.30
C LEU A 47 -9.76 -15.72 -1.57
N ASN A 48 -10.98 -16.07 -1.99
CA ASN A 48 -12.04 -15.10 -2.26
C ASN A 48 -12.44 -14.32 -1.00
N ASP A 49 -12.46 -14.99 0.15
CA ASP A 49 -12.84 -14.39 1.43
C ASP A 49 -11.65 -13.72 2.16
N TYR A 50 -10.45 -13.78 1.58
CA TYR A 50 -9.23 -13.29 2.21
C TYR A 50 -9.22 -11.78 2.42
N ALA A 51 -9.71 -11.02 1.44
CA ALA A 51 -9.73 -9.56 1.50
C ALA A 51 -11.07 -9.04 2.05
N LEU A 52 -11.00 -8.22 3.10
CA LEU A 52 -12.20 -7.55 3.65
C LEU A 52 -12.64 -6.34 2.81
N GLU A 53 -11.70 -5.67 2.16
CA GLU A 53 -11.96 -4.53 1.28
C GLU A 53 -10.86 -4.45 0.22
N ILE A 54 -11.25 -4.14 -1.01
CA ILE A 54 -10.33 -3.76 -2.08
C ILE A 54 -10.76 -2.39 -2.56
N SER A 55 -9.88 -1.40 -2.40
CA SER A 55 -10.10 -0.03 -2.88
C SER A 55 -9.04 0.36 -3.91
N SER A 56 -9.44 1.22 -4.86
CA SER A 56 -8.55 1.75 -5.89
C SER A 56 -8.49 3.27 -5.80
N PHE A 57 -7.31 3.80 -6.10
CA PHE A 57 -7.06 5.24 -6.14
C PHE A 57 -6.21 5.56 -7.35
N ARG A 58 -6.40 6.75 -7.91
CA ARG A 58 -5.54 7.30 -8.94
C ARG A 58 -4.55 8.27 -8.30
N ILE A 59 -3.27 8.08 -8.58
CA ILE A 59 -2.21 9.03 -8.20
C ILE A 59 -1.87 9.89 -9.42
N ILE A 60 -1.99 11.20 -9.27
CA ILE A 60 -1.59 12.19 -10.27
C ILE A 60 -0.30 12.84 -9.78
N LYS A 61 0.78 12.69 -10.55
CA LYS A 61 2.08 13.30 -10.26
C LYS A 61 2.25 14.58 -11.06
N ILE A 62 2.43 15.70 -10.38
CA ILE A 62 2.72 17.00 -10.99
C ILE A 62 4.18 17.33 -10.71
N LEU A 63 5.02 17.19 -11.74
CA LEU A 63 6.45 17.46 -11.64
C LEU A 63 6.71 18.98 -11.73
N LEU A 64 7.39 19.54 -10.72
CA LEU A 64 7.66 20.99 -10.63
C LEU A 64 9.09 21.33 -11.05
N SER A 65 10.06 20.53 -10.59
CA SER A 65 11.47 20.63 -10.97
C SER A 65 12.08 19.26 -11.25
N THR A 66 13.04 19.23 -12.18
CA THR A 66 13.93 18.10 -12.43
C THR A 66 15.36 18.47 -12.06
N GLY A 67 16.06 17.60 -11.31
CA GLY A 67 17.45 17.82 -10.93
C GLY A 67 17.68 17.43 -9.46
N GLY A 68 18.79 17.91 -8.89
CA GLY A 68 19.08 17.77 -7.46
C GLY A 68 19.02 19.10 -6.70
N PRO A 69 18.08 19.99 -7.04
CA PRO A 69 16.83 19.64 -6.38
C PRO A 69 15.68 19.40 -7.36
N GLY A 70 15.00 18.28 -7.13
CA GLY A 70 13.77 17.89 -7.77
C GLY A 70 12.63 17.94 -6.78
N ASP A 71 11.47 18.38 -7.24
CA ASP A 71 10.26 18.44 -6.45
C ASP A 71 9.02 18.15 -7.30
N TRP A 72 8.03 17.54 -6.65
CA TRP A 72 6.77 17.19 -7.27
C TRP A 72 5.64 17.10 -6.24
N LEU A 73 4.42 17.20 -6.75
CA LEU A 73 3.20 16.93 -6.01
C LEU A 73 2.66 15.54 -6.38
N GLU A 74 2.14 14.81 -5.41
CA GLU A 74 1.35 13.60 -5.59
C GLU A 74 -0.06 13.82 -5.06
N LEU A 75 -1.01 13.92 -5.97
CA LEU A 75 -2.44 14.04 -5.67
C LEU A 75 -3.07 12.65 -5.71
N LYS A 76 -3.69 12.25 -4.59
CA LYS A 76 -4.46 11.01 -4.49
C LYS A 76 -5.93 11.32 -4.68
N VAL A 77 -6.52 10.73 -5.71
CA VAL A 77 -7.93 10.88 -6.08
C VAL A 77 -8.61 9.52 -6.01
N ASP A 78 -9.82 9.46 -5.47
CA ASP A 78 -10.62 8.23 -5.51
C ASP A 78 -11.30 8.01 -6.87
N ASN A 79 -12.16 7.01 -6.94
CA ASN A 79 -12.87 6.64 -8.16
C ASN A 79 -13.98 7.64 -8.54
N ASP A 80 -14.48 8.42 -7.58
CA ASP A 80 -15.53 9.43 -7.80
C ASP A 80 -14.93 10.78 -8.23
N GLY A 81 -13.61 10.92 -8.14
CA GLY A 81 -12.88 12.13 -8.51
C GLY A 81 -12.60 13.04 -7.33
N ASP A 82 -12.88 12.60 -6.09
CA ASP A 82 -12.65 13.38 -4.89
C ASP A 82 -11.18 13.31 -4.46
N VAL A 83 -10.66 14.46 -4.01
CA VAL A 83 -9.28 14.58 -3.54
C VAL A 83 -9.16 14.00 -2.13
N CYS A 84 -8.51 12.85 -2.00
CA CYS A 84 -8.24 12.20 -0.71
C CYS A 84 -7.01 12.78 0.00
N GLY A 85 -6.09 13.39 -0.74
CA GLY A 85 -4.89 13.98 -0.17
C GLY A 85 -3.89 14.46 -1.23
N LEU A 86 -3.02 15.35 -0.79
CA LEU A 86 -1.93 15.91 -1.58
C LEU A 86 -0.64 15.81 -0.77
N THR A 87 0.41 15.28 -1.38
CA THR A 87 1.75 15.16 -0.78
C THR A 87 2.74 15.96 -1.61
N TYR A 88 3.57 16.77 -0.98
CA TYR A 88 4.70 17.43 -1.60
C TYR A 88 5.96 16.63 -1.31
N HIS A 89 6.75 16.39 -2.36
CA HIS A 89 8.00 15.66 -2.30
C HIS A 89 9.14 16.59 -2.68
N TYR A 90 10.22 16.52 -1.90
CA TYR A 90 11.47 17.20 -2.18
C TYR A 90 12.60 16.18 -2.15
N GLN A 91 13.44 16.20 -3.17
CA GLN A 91 14.62 15.36 -3.31
C GLN A 91 15.82 16.23 -3.68
N ASP A 92 16.91 16.09 -2.94
CA ASP A 92 18.20 16.65 -3.33
C ASP A 92 19.14 15.56 -3.86
N TRP A 93 20.45 15.82 -3.93
CA TRP A 93 21.43 14.84 -4.40
C TRP A 93 21.71 13.68 -3.42
N PHE A 94 21.23 13.76 -2.17
CA PHE A 94 21.59 12.85 -1.08
C PHE A 94 20.38 12.15 -0.48
N ASP A 95 19.25 12.84 -0.32
CA ASP A 95 18.07 12.31 0.34
C ASP A 95 16.74 12.73 -0.29
N HIS A 96 15.66 12.25 0.33
CA HIS A 96 14.28 12.52 -0.04
C HIS A 96 13.44 12.70 1.22
N ALA A 97 12.53 13.67 1.17
CA ALA A 97 11.53 13.89 2.20
C ALA A 97 10.17 14.22 1.57
N GLN A 98 9.11 13.99 2.34
CA GLN A 98 7.75 14.29 1.91
C GLN A 98 6.91 14.85 3.06
N ILE A 99 5.93 15.67 2.71
CA ILE A 99 4.99 16.25 3.66
C ILE A 99 3.57 16.31 3.07
N LYS A 100 2.56 16.08 3.91
CA LYS A 100 1.17 16.31 3.53
C LYS A 100 0.93 17.80 3.33
N VAL A 101 0.40 18.18 2.17
CA VAL A 101 0.06 19.57 1.85
C VAL A 101 -1.26 19.94 2.54
N PRO A 102 -1.31 21.06 3.30
CA PRO A 102 -2.55 21.54 3.91
C PRO A 102 -3.57 21.97 2.86
N ALA A 103 -4.85 21.66 3.10
CA ALA A 103 -5.96 21.98 2.19
C ALA A 103 -6.25 23.49 2.02
N ASN A 104 -5.65 24.33 2.86
CA ASN A 104 -5.77 25.79 2.80
C ASN A 104 -4.52 26.48 2.20
N SER A 105 -3.68 25.74 1.47
CA SER A 105 -2.47 26.27 0.87
C SER A 105 -2.63 26.48 -0.63
N TYR A 106 -1.89 27.43 -1.21
CA TYR A 106 -1.92 27.66 -2.66
C TYR A 106 -1.40 26.48 -3.49
N LEU A 107 -0.58 25.60 -2.90
CA LEU A 107 -0.20 24.35 -3.56
C LEU A 107 -1.37 23.38 -3.69
N TRP A 108 -2.30 23.42 -2.73
CA TRP A 108 -3.54 22.66 -2.83
C TRP A 108 -4.46 23.23 -3.90
N ASP A 109 -4.62 24.55 -3.96
CA ASP A 109 -5.47 25.20 -4.97
C ASP A 109 -4.96 25.01 -6.41
N TYR A 110 -3.64 24.79 -6.55
CA TYR A 110 -3.00 24.57 -7.85
C TYR A 110 -3.18 23.13 -8.38
N ALA A 111 -3.21 22.13 -7.49
CA ALA A 111 -3.18 20.71 -7.83
C ALA A 111 -4.55 20.18 -8.29
#